data_AF-A0A1B6IFX6-F1
#
_entry.id   AF-A0A1B6IFX6-F1
#
_cell.length_a   1.000
_cell.length_b   1.000
_cell.length_c   1.000
_cell.angle_alpha   90.00
_cell.angle_beta   90.00
_cell.angle_gamma   90.00
#
_symmetry.space_group_name_H-M   'P 1'
#
loop_
_entity.id
_entity.type
_entity.pdbx_description
1 polymer ?
#
loop_
_entity_poly.entity_id
_entity_poly.type
_entity_poly.pdbx_seq_one_letter_code
_entity_poly.pdbx_strand_id
1 'polypeptide(L)'
;ATKLGVSEEELSLTLWGDYYLHSKTRKVTKGAQEKAKKPLFVQLVLENLWSVYENIVVRKDKEKLMKMVESLNVKMTARDLRHTDAKVQLQAFCSQWLPTTSTPRHGK
;
A
#
# COMPACT_ATOMS: atom_id res chain seq x y z
N ALA A 1 1.29 12.05 3.42
CA ALA A 1 0.86 12.77 4.65
C ALA A 1 -0.67 12.77 4.90
N THR A 2 -1.55 12.91 3.88
CA THR A 2 -2.93 13.40 4.10
C THR A 2 -4.00 12.40 4.60
N LYS A 3 -3.75 11.08 4.67
CA LYS A 3 -4.79 10.11 5.09
C LYS A 3 -4.66 9.58 6.52
N LEU A 4 -3.47 9.63 7.11
CA LEU A 4 -3.19 8.98 8.40
C LEU A 4 -3.00 9.95 9.57
N GLY A 5 -2.74 11.24 9.31
CA GLY A 5 -2.48 12.22 10.38
C GLY A 5 -1.17 11.99 11.14
N VAL A 6 -0.26 11.19 10.56
CA VAL A 6 1.06 10.85 11.09
C VAL A 6 2.12 11.46 10.17
N SER A 7 3.17 12.04 10.77
CA SER A 7 4.29 12.66 10.05
C SER A 7 5.05 11.60 9.23
N GLU A 8 5.63 12.00 8.10
CA GLU A 8 6.39 11.09 7.23
C GLU A 8 7.64 10.53 7.92
N GLU A 9 8.31 11.33 8.75
CA GLU A 9 9.43 10.90 9.59
C GLU A 9 8.99 9.84 10.62
N GLU A 10 7.88 10.09 11.32
CA GLU A 10 7.32 9.12 12.27
C GLU A 10 6.96 7.82 11.58
N LEU A 11 6.32 7.86 10.40
CA LEU A 11 6.03 6.65 9.63
C LEU A 11 7.30 5.93 9.23
N SER A 12 8.33 6.62 8.73
CA SER A 12 9.58 5.98 8.30
C SER A 12 10.31 5.28 9.46
N LEU A 13 10.29 5.87 10.66
CA LEU A 13 10.90 5.30 11.86
C LEU A 13 10.07 4.16 12.49
N THR A 14 8.74 4.21 12.33
CA THR A 14 7.82 3.26 12.96
C THR A 14 7.32 2.16 12.04
N LEU A 15 7.57 2.26 10.72
CA LEU A 15 7.27 1.21 9.75
C LEU A 15 8.04 -0.07 10.06
N TRP A 16 9.33 0.07 10.38
CA TRP A 16 10.21 -1.06 10.67
C TRP A 16 10.37 -1.22 12.19
N GLY A 17 9.54 -2.06 12.80
CA GLY A 17 9.61 -2.36 14.22
C GLY A 17 8.29 -2.83 14.81
N ASP A 18 8.27 -2.90 16.15
CA ASP A 18 7.11 -3.35 16.92
C ASP A 18 6.11 -2.22 17.20
N TYR A 19 5.60 -1.61 16.13
CA TYR A 19 4.60 -0.54 16.20
C TYR A 19 3.28 -1.00 15.59
N TYR A 20 2.16 -0.47 16.06
CA TYR A 20 0.83 -0.67 15.48
C TYR A 20 0.06 0.65 15.41
N LEU A 21 -0.89 0.72 14.47
CA LEU A 21 -1.81 1.85 14.40
C LEU A 21 -3.00 1.60 15.32
N HIS A 22 -3.27 2.52 16.23
CA HIS A 22 -4.47 2.44 17.06
C HIS A 22 -5.69 2.92 16.24
N SER A 23 -6.57 1.99 15.82
CA SER A 23 -7.66 2.28 14.86
C SER A 23 -8.62 3.40 15.30
N LYS A 24 -8.74 3.66 16.61
CA LYS A 24 -9.61 4.70 17.18
C LYS A 24 -8.97 6.09 17.19
N THR A 25 -7.69 6.18 17.52
CA THR A 25 -6.98 7.46 17.70
C THR A 25 -6.09 7.81 16.51
N ARG A 26 -5.91 6.89 15.55
CA ARG A 26 -5.00 6.98 14.41
C ARG A 26 -3.56 7.33 14.80
N LYS A 27 -3.18 7.03 16.05
CA LYS A 27 -1.81 7.22 16.55
C LYS A 27 -1.02 5.93 16.39
N VAL A 28 0.26 6.09 16.03
CA VAL A 28 1.22 4.99 16.07
C VAL A 28 1.63 4.74 17.51
N THR A 29 1.64 3.48 17.94
CA THR A 29 2.00 3.08 19.30
C THR A 29 2.88 1.84 19.27
N LYS A 30 3.86 1.76 20.17
CA LYS A 30 4.76 0.61 20.32
C LYS A 30 4.08 -0.54 21.09
N GLY A 31 4.50 -1.78 20.86
CA GLY A 31 3.98 -2.97 21.56
C GLY A 31 2.94 -3.72 20.74
N ALA A 32 3.17 -3.92 19.44
CA ALA A 32 2.26 -4.69 18.59
C ALA A 32 2.29 -6.18 18.98
N GLN A 33 3.49 -6.74 19.17
CA GLN A 33 3.75 -8.10 19.65
C GLN A 33 3.08 -8.36 21.00
N GLU A 34 3.32 -7.47 21.97
CA GLU A 34 2.80 -7.61 23.33
C GLU A 34 1.26 -7.61 23.37
N LYS A 35 0.61 -6.92 22.42
CA LYS A 35 -0.85 -6.83 22.30
C LYS A 35 -1.44 -7.76 21.23
N ALA A 36 -0.63 -8.67 20.67
CA ALA A 36 -1.00 -9.54 19.54
C ALA A 36 -1.66 -8.76 18.37
N LYS A 37 -1.22 -7.52 18.15
CA LYS A 37 -1.68 -6.66 17.05
C LYS A 37 -0.73 -6.81 15.87
N LYS A 38 -1.30 -6.63 14.68
CA LYS A 38 -0.52 -6.63 13.43
C LYS A 38 0.45 -5.45 13.43
N PRO A 39 1.72 -5.64 13.04
CA PRO A 39 2.66 -4.55 12.87
C PRO A 39 2.17 -3.49 11.89
N LEU A 40 2.63 -2.26 12.06
CA LEU A 40 2.22 -1.09 11.28
C LEU A 40 2.48 -1.30 9.79
N PHE A 41 3.65 -1.83 9.42
CA PHE A 41 3.97 -2.19 8.04
C PHE A 41 2.99 -3.21 7.45
N VAL A 42 2.59 -4.21 8.24
CA VAL A 42 1.62 -5.22 7.78
C VAL A 42 0.27 -4.58 7.50
N GLN A 43 -0.22 -3.73 8.40
CA GLN A 43 -1.52 -3.06 8.25
C GLN A 43 -1.54 -2.02 7.12
N LEU A 44 -0.45 -1.24 6.97
CA LEU A 44 -0.40 -0.15 6.01
C LEU A 44 0.03 -0.59 4.61
N VAL A 45 0.98 -1.51 4.52
CA VAL A 45 1.60 -1.89 3.24
C VAL A 45 1.16 -3.27 2.79
N LEU A 46 1.36 -4.28 3.65
CA LEU A 46 1.17 -5.68 3.27
C LEU A 46 -0.30 -6.06 3.06
N GLU A 47 -1.22 -5.53 3.88
CA GLU A 47 -2.67 -5.73 3.72
C GLU A 47 -3.18 -5.08 2.43
N ASN A 48 -2.66 -3.89 2.08
CA ASN A 48 -3.00 -3.24 0.81
C ASN A 48 -2.50 -4.07 -0.38
N LEU A 49 -1.27 -4.58 -0.33
CA LEU A 49 -0.72 -5.48 -1.35
C LEU A 49 -1.53 -6.77 -1.49
N TRP A 50 -1.85 -7.42 -0.36
CA TRP A 50 -2.62 -8.65 -0.35
C TRP A 50 -4.03 -8.43 -0.92
N SER A 51 -4.68 -7.34 -0.53
CA SER A 51 -6.00 -6.97 -1.05
C SER A 51 -5.94 -6.73 -2.57
N VAL A 52 -4.94 -6.00 -3.07
CA VAL A 52 -4.76 -5.79 -4.52
C VAL A 52 -4.53 -7.13 -5.24
N TYR A 53 -3.67 -7.99 -4.70
CA TYR A 53 -3.42 -9.33 -5.24
C TYR A 53 -4.70 -10.17 -5.29
N GLU A 54 -5.47 -10.23 -4.20
CA GLU A 54 -6.71 -11.01 -4.14
C GLU A 54 -7.74 -10.47 -5.16
N ASN A 55 -7.87 -9.15 -5.30
CA ASN A 55 -8.84 -8.55 -6.21
C ASN A 55 -8.42 -8.69 -7.69
N ILE A 56 -7.11 -8.73 -7.99
CA ILE A 56 -6.59 -8.92 -9.36
C ILE A 56 -6.58 -10.41 -9.76
N VAL A 57 -6.00 -11.26 -8.92
CA VAL A 57 -5.68 -12.66 -9.27
C VAL A 57 -6.83 -13.61 -8.93
N VAL A 58 -7.41 -13.48 -7.73
CA VAL A 58 -8.33 -14.47 -7.18
C VAL A 58 -9.78 -14.14 -7.54
N ARG A 59 -10.24 -12.95 -7.14
CA ARG A 59 -11.65 -12.53 -7.28
C ARG A 59 -11.95 -11.85 -8.62
N LYS A 60 -10.93 -11.28 -9.27
CA LYS A 60 -11.06 -10.45 -10.50
C LYS A 60 -12.09 -9.31 -10.33
N ASP A 61 -12.20 -8.79 -9.11
CA ASP A 61 -13.17 -7.75 -8.72
C ASP A 61 -12.59 -6.37 -9.04
N LYS A 62 -12.94 -5.87 -10.22
CA LYS A 62 -12.42 -4.60 -10.76
C LYS A 62 -12.97 -3.38 -10.01
N GLU A 63 -14.16 -3.48 -9.42
CA GLU A 63 -14.77 -2.36 -8.70
C GLU A 63 -14.02 -2.08 -7.40
N LYS A 64 -13.71 -3.13 -6.64
CA LYS A 64 -12.88 -3.00 -5.42
C LYS A 64 -11.47 -2.52 -5.74
N LEU A 65 -10.91 -3.00 -6.84
CA LEU A 65 -9.61 -2.52 -7.32
C LEU A 65 -9.65 -1.01 -7.60
N MET A 66 -10.66 -0.50 -8.33
CA MET A 66 -10.80 0.93 -8.59
C MET A 66 -10.94 1.75 -7.30
N LYS A 67 -11.74 1.30 -6.34
CA LYS A 67 -11.85 1.97 -5.02
C LYS A 67 -10.52 2.03 -4.27
N MET A 68 -9.70 0.97 -4.35
CA MET A 68 -8.36 0.96 -3.75
C MET A 68 -7.39 1.89 -4.48
N VAL A 69 -7.42 1.89 -5.81
CA VAL A 69 -6.61 2.78 -6.65
C VAL A 69 -6.93 4.25 -6.34
N GLU A 70 -8.22 4.60 -6.23
CA GLU A 70 -8.67 5.93 -5.79
C GLU A 70 -8.25 6.22 -4.34
N SER A 71 -8.42 5.25 -3.43
CA SER A 71 -8.08 5.44 -2.02
C SER A 71 -6.58 5.67 -1.81
N LEU A 72 -5.74 4.96 -2.56
CA LEU A 72 -4.29 5.06 -2.49
C LEU A 72 -3.74 6.15 -3.43
N ASN A 73 -4.63 6.88 -4.13
CA ASN A 73 -4.30 7.94 -5.09
C ASN A 73 -3.31 7.48 -6.18
N VAL A 74 -3.44 6.23 -6.60
CA VAL A 74 -2.61 5.60 -7.63
C VAL A 74 -3.22 5.92 -8.99
N LYS A 75 -2.44 6.42 -9.94
CA LYS A 75 -2.92 6.67 -11.31
C LYS A 75 -2.70 5.42 -12.17
N MET A 76 -3.69 4.53 -12.19
CA MET A 76 -3.68 3.37 -13.10
C MET A 76 -4.48 3.68 -14.37
N THR A 77 -3.91 3.38 -15.54
CA THR A 77 -4.64 3.64 -16.80
C THR A 77 -5.69 2.55 -17.05
N ALA A 78 -6.78 2.90 -17.74
CA ALA A 78 -7.81 1.94 -18.13
C ALA A 78 -7.27 0.80 -19.00
N ARG A 79 -6.13 1.01 -19.68
CA ARG A 79 -5.42 -0.01 -20.46
C ARG A 79 -4.83 -1.08 -19.55
N ASP A 80 -4.15 -0.68 -18.48
CA ASP A 80 -3.56 -1.61 -17.51
C ASP A 80 -4.65 -2.41 -16.79
N LEU A 81 -5.72 -1.75 -16.35
CA LEU A 81 -6.91 -2.38 -15.72
C LEU A 81 -7.66 -3.37 -16.63
N ARG A 82 -7.51 -3.25 -17.94
CA ARG A 82 -8.11 -4.15 -18.92
C ARG A 82 -7.18 -5.29 -19.35
N HIS A 83 -5.92 -5.25 -18.95
CA HIS A 83 -4.95 -6.29 -19.30
C HIS A 83 -5.40 -7.65 -18.78
N THR A 84 -5.33 -8.68 -19.63
CA THR A 84 -5.74 -10.05 -19.25
C THR A 84 -4.79 -10.66 -18.22
N ASP A 85 -3.54 -10.20 -18.26
CA ASP A 85 -2.45 -10.73 -17.46
C ASP A 85 -2.39 -10.06 -16.08
N ALA A 86 -2.75 -10.82 -15.04
CA ALA A 86 -2.81 -10.36 -13.66
C ALA A 86 -1.45 -9.86 -13.12
N LYS A 87 -0.35 -10.45 -13.60
CA LYS A 87 1.01 -10.06 -13.22
C LYS A 87 1.34 -8.64 -13.68
N VAL A 88 0.93 -8.29 -14.89
CA VAL A 88 1.14 -6.95 -15.48
C VAL A 88 0.35 -5.89 -14.71
N GLN A 89 -0.90 -6.21 -14.34
CA GLN A 89 -1.74 -5.33 -13.53
C GLN A 89 -1.15 -5.04 -12.16
N LEU A 90 -0.66 -6.08 -11.50
CA LEU A 90 -0.05 -5.96 -10.18
C LEU A 90 1.26 -5.16 -10.24
N GLN A 91 2.07 -5.40 -11.27
CA GLN A 91 3.31 -4.66 -11.51
C GLN A 91 3.04 -3.17 -11.78
N ALA A 92 2.05 -2.86 -12.62
CA ALA A 92 1.64 -1.48 -12.90
C ALA A 92 1.16 -0.77 -11.64
N PHE A 93 0.33 -1.45 -10.83
CA PHE A 93 -0.12 -0.91 -9.55
C PHE A 93 1.06 -0.62 -8.61
N CYS A 94 1.93 -1.60 -8.37
CA CYS A 94 3.04 -1.46 -7.43
C CYS A 94 4.05 -0.40 -7.87
N SER A 95 4.29 -0.28 -9.19
CA SER A 95 5.22 0.71 -9.76
C SER A 95 4.74 2.15 -9.57
N GLN A 96 3.42 2.36 -9.53
CA GLN A 96 2.84 3.69 -9.38
C GLN A 96 2.52 4.02 -7.92
N TRP A 97 2.26 3.00 -7.10
CA TRP A 97 1.96 3.15 -5.68
C TRP A 97 3.20 3.35 -4.82
N LEU A 98 4.25 2.56 -5.08
CA LEU A 98 5.54 2.79 -4.45
C LEU A 98 6.25 3.86 -5.27
N PRO A 99 6.62 5.03 -4.71
CA PRO A 99 7.49 5.94 -5.42
C PRO A 99 8.76 5.15 -5.72
N THR A 100 8.96 4.79 -6.99
CA THR A 100 10.24 4.30 -7.44
C THR A 100 11.21 5.38 -7.01
N THR A 101 12.08 5.03 -6.06
CA THR A 101 13.18 5.88 -5.62
C THR A 101 13.72 6.55 -6.86
N SER A 102 13.60 7.86 -6.94
CA SER A 102 14.20 8.66 -7.98
C SER A 102 15.71 8.60 -7.78
N THR A 103 16.32 7.43 -7.98
CA THR A 103 17.64 7.36 -8.57
C THR A 103 17.38 7.72 -10.03
N PRO A 104 17.77 8.93 -10.47
CA PRO A 104 17.70 9.27 -11.87
C PRO A 104 18.52 8.19 -12.57
N ARG A 105 17.90 7.35 -13.39
CA ARG A 105 18.67 6.60 -14.37
C ARG A 105 19.31 7.66 -15.24
N HIS A 106 20.58 7.96 -14.98
CA HIS A 106 21.43 8.66 -15.93
C HIS A 106 21.38 7.85 -17.23
N GLY A 107 20.55 8.32 -18.16
CA GLY A 107 20.63 7.94 -19.56
C GLY A 107 21.94 8.50 -20.11
N LYS A 108 22.70 7.62 -20.74
CA LYS A 108 23.87 7.95 -21.55
C LYS A 108 23.50 8.87 -22.70
#